data_AF-A0A1S3CDR8-F1
#
_entry.id   AF-A0A1S3CDR8-F1
#
_cell.length_a   1.000
_cell.length_b   1.000
_cell.length_c   1.000
_cell.angle_alpha   90.00
_cell.angle_beta   90.00
_cell.angle_gamma   90.00
#
_symmetry.space_group_name_H-M   'P 1'
#
loop_
_entity.id
_entity.type
_entity.pdbx_description
1 polymer ?
#
loop_
_entity_poly.entity_id
_entity_poly.type
_entity_poly.pdbx_seq_one_letter_code
_entity_poly.pdbx_strand_id
1 'polypeptide(L)'
;MSTKRNSWSETAPLLGQQQRFQSLPARLPSSNIGMASPADSVLPLRPVFLGVDVGTGSARAGIFDETGKLLGSSSSPIQIWKEGNCIEQSSTDIWHAVCAAVKSACSKANVSGEEVKGLGFAATCSLVAVDADGSPVTVSWSGDSRRNVIVWMDHRAVEQAERINSFNSPVLQYCGGSLSPEMQPPKLLWVKENLPDTWSMVFRWMDLSDWLSYRLNKLLENLVVDLKSPFLAALTEDIHILPDFHGNRSPISDPKAKGVIYGLTLDTSEQQLSILYLATVQAIAYGTRHIVEHCNSHGHKINTLLACGGLAKNSLFIQEHADIIGCPIILPRESESVLLGAAILGAVAARKYSTLQDAMKALNSAGQVIYPSKDPKVKLYHDAKYQIFRELYEQQLSHRSIMAQALS
;
A
#
# COMPACT_ATOMS: atom_id res chain seq x y z
N MET A 1 -19.87 -65.50 -6.28
CA MET A 1 -18.48 -65.86 -5.96
C MET A 1 -17.77 -64.61 -5.44
N SER A 2 -17.78 -64.42 -4.11
CA SER A 2 -16.59 -64.46 -3.24
C SER A 2 -15.65 -63.27 -3.47
N THR A 3 -15.77 -62.15 -2.76
CA THR A 3 -15.20 -61.81 -1.42
C THR A 3 -13.67 -61.86 -1.32
N LYS A 4 -13.05 -60.74 -0.90
CA LYS A 4 -12.15 -60.66 0.25
C LYS A 4 -11.91 -59.21 0.72
N ARG A 5 -12.57 -58.86 1.83
CA ARG A 5 -12.11 -57.92 2.86
C ARG A 5 -11.17 -58.69 3.79
N ASN A 6 -10.19 -58.02 4.40
CA ASN A 6 -9.54 -58.47 5.62
C ASN A 6 -9.56 -57.35 6.68
N SER A 7 -9.80 -57.77 7.91
CA SER A 7 -10.13 -56.99 9.11
C SER A 7 -9.17 -57.37 10.26
N TRP A 8 -8.76 -56.35 11.03
CA TRP A 8 -8.65 -56.23 12.51
C TRP A 8 -8.08 -57.35 13.42
N SER A 9 -7.20 -56.94 14.37
CA SER A 9 -7.27 -57.18 15.84
C SER A 9 -6.07 -56.46 16.53
N GLU A 10 -6.24 -55.42 17.35
CA GLU A 10 -6.47 -55.37 18.83
C GLU A 10 -5.37 -55.99 19.72
N THR A 11 -4.83 -55.21 20.68
CA THR A 11 -4.77 -55.51 22.13
C THR A 11 -3.98 -54.46 22.94
N ALA A 12 -4.59 -53.96 24.03
CA ALA A 12 -3.96 -53.31 25.21
C ALA A 12 -3.86 -54.36 26.36
N PRO A 13 -3.17 -54.18 27.53
CA PRO A 13 -3.56 -53.20 28.57
C PRO A 13 -2.45 -52.71 29.56
N LEU A 14 -2.91 -51.95 30.57
CA LEU A 14 -2.29 -51.18 31.68
C LEU A 14 -1.74 -51.98 32.90
N LEU A 15 -1.07 -51.23 33.82
CA LEU A 15 -0.72 -51.43 35.27
C LEU A 15 0.81 -51.42 35.51
N GLY A 16 1.44 -50.81 36.53
CA GLY A 16 1.00 -50.17 37.77
C GLY A 16 1.77 -50.73 39.00
N GLN A 17 2.53 -49.88 39.70
CA GLN A 17 2.95 -49.91 41.13
C GLN A 17 4.32 -50.45 41.65
N GLN A 18 5.04 -49.49 42.30
CA GLN A 18 5.65 -49.45 43.66
C GLN A 18 6.84 -50.33 44.10
N GLN A 19 7.85 -49.65 44.69
CA GLN A 19 8.59 -50.09 45.90
C GLN A 19 9.14 -48.91 46.74
N ARG A 20 9.31 -49.15 48.05
CA ARG A 20 9.38 -48.20 49.19
C ARG A 20 10.81 -47.83 49.69
N PHE A 21 10.91 -46.59 50.21
CA PHE A 21 11.67 -46.02 51.37
C PHE A 21 12.93 -46.66 51.99
N GLN A 22 13.94 -45.79 52.27
CA GLN A 22 14.64 -45.64 53.57
C GLN A 22 15.34 -44.25 53.71
N SER A 23 15.64 -43.83 54.95
CA SER A 23 15.79 -42.46 55.49
C SER A 23 17.23 -41.90 55.74
N LEU A 24 17.31 -40.57 55.93
CA LEU A 24 18.43 -39.58 56.09
C LEU A 24 19.49 -39.79 57.22
N PRO A 25 20.62 -39.01 57.25
CA PRO A 25 20.66 -37.79 58.10
C PRO A 25 21.51 -36.55 57.63
N ALA A 26 21.00 -35.36 58.01
CA ALA A 26 21.63 -34.17 58.65
C ALA A 26 22.61 -33.16 57.96
N ARG A 27 22.14 -31.88 57.88
CA ARG A 27 22.76 -30.53 58.20
C ARG A 27 24.14 -30.17 57.59
N LEU A 28 24.42 -29.03 56.93
CA LEU A 28 24.22 -27.55 57.08
C LEU A 28 24.87 -26.86 55.82
N PRO A 29 24.92 -25.50 55.63
CA PRO A 29 24.06 -24.39 56.04
C PRO A 29 23.57 -23.51 54.85
N SER A 30 22.71 -22.56 55.19
CA SER A 30 22.17 -21.47 54.36
C SER A 30 23.21 -20.65 53.58
N SER A 31 22.96 -20.45 52.29
CA SER A 31 23.43 -19.27 51.55
C SER A 31 22.31 -18.72 50.69
N ASN A 32 22.12 -17.41 50.78
CA ASN A 32 21.16 -16.65 49.99
C ASN A 32 21.43 -16.83 48.50
N ILE A 33 20.47 -17.40 47.77
CA ILE A 33 20.36 -17.20 46.33
C ILE A 33 19.03 -16.48 46.14
N GLY A 34 19.11 -15.16 45.94
CA GLY A 34 17.98 -14.37 45.48
C GLY A 34 17.51 -14.95 44.14
N MET A 35 16.22 -15.27 44.07
CA MET A 35 15.58 -15.54 42.77
C MET A 35 15.51 -14.22 42.01
N ALA A 36 16.51 -13.95 41.17
CA ALA A 36 16.34 -13.03 40.07
C ALA A 36 15.37 -13.68 39.09
N SER A 37 14.14 -13.18 39.04
CA SER A 37 13.26 -13.39 37.89
C SER A 37 13.97 -12.80 36.67
N PRO A 38 14.09 -13.52 35.54
CA PRO A 38 14.51 -12.88 34.31
C PRO A 38 13.37 -11.94 33.93
N ALA A 39 13.58 -10.65 34.16
CA ALA A 39 12.86 -9.63 33.43
C ALA A 39 13.22 -9.85 31.96
N ASP A 40 12.33 -10.50 31.22
CA ASP A 40 12.34 -10.47 29.77
C ASP A 40 12.33 -8.98 29.40
N SER A 41 13.50 -8.47 29.06
CA SER A 41 13.66 -7.14 28.51
C SER A 41 12.92 -7.16 27.18
N VAL A 42 11.67 -6.68 27.18
CA VAL A 42 10.94 -6.39 25.95
C VAL A 42 11.78 -5.34 25.22
N LEU A 43 12.57 -5.80 24.25
CA LEU A 43 13.31 -4.91 23.36
C LEU A 43 12.29 -3.95 22.75
N PRO A 44 12.56 -2.63 22.74
CA PRO A 44 11.62 -1.68 22.15
C PRO A 44 11.38 -2.06 20.68
N LEU A 45 10.10 -2.11 20.28
CA LEU A 45 9.67 -2.36 18.90
C LEU A 45 10.45 -1.43 17.97
N ARG A 46 11.26 -2.01 17.07
CA ARG A 46 12.10 -1.22 16.17
C ARG A 46 11.26 -0.83 14.96
N PRO A 47 11.04 0.46 14.68
CA PRO A 47 10.32 0.84 13.47
C PRO A 47 11.10 0.39 12.23
N VAL A 48 10.42 -0.32 11.33
CA VAL A 48 10.98 -0.76 10.05
C VAL A 48 10.09 -0.36 8.88
N PHE A 49 10.66 -0.39 7.69
CA PHE A 49 10.00 -0.06 6.43
C PHE A 49 10.09 -1.24 5.47
N LEU A 50 8.97 -1.57 4.84
CA LEU A 50 8.86 -2.66 3.88
C LEU A 50 8.92 -2.14 2.45
N GLY A 51 9.96 -2.52 1.72
CA GLY A 51 10.04 -2.33 0.28
C GLY A 51 9.65 -3.62 -0.46
N VAL A 52 8.75 -3.52 -1.42
CA VAL A 52 8.40 -4.61 -2.34
C VAL A 52 8.83 -4.23 -3.75
N ASP A 53 9.58 -5.13 -4.40
CA ASP A 53 10.08 -4.98 -5.76
C ASP A 53 9.65 -6.17 -6.62
N VAL A 54 8.74 -5.93 -7.56
CA VAL A 54 8.24 -6.93 -8.50
C VAL A 54 9.05 -6.85 -9.79
N GLY A 55 10.12 -7.64 -9.84
CA GLY A 55 10.97 -7.80 -11.02
C GLY A 55 10.41 -8.81 -12.02
N THR A 56 11.15 -9.06 -13.10
CA THR A 56 10.73 -10.00 -14.15
C THR A 56 10.56 -11.43 -13.63
N GLY A 57 11.55 -11.98 -12.93
CA GLY A 57 11.52 -13.40 -12.52
C GLY A 57 11.01 -13.66 -11.11
N SER A 58 10.88 -12.63 -10.28
CA SER A 58 10.54 -12.79 -8.87
C SER A 58 9.99 -11.50 -8.25
N ALA A 59 9.12 -11.68 -7.26
CA ALA A 59 8.75 -10.64 -6.32
C ALA A 59 9.72 -10.69 -5.15
N ARG A 60 10.28 -9.55 -4.77
CA ARG A 60 11.23 -9.39 -3.67
C ARG A 60 10.61 -8.50 -2.60
N ALA A 61 10.94 -8.80 -1.35
CA ALA A 61 10.61 -7.97 -0.21
C ALA A 61 11.88 -7.72 0.62
N GLY A 62 12.03 -6.50 1.12
CA GLY A 62 13.12 -6.09 2.01
C GLY A 62 12.58 -5.29 3.19
N ILE A 63 13.09 -5.59 4.38
CA ILE A 63 12.78 -4.89 5.63
C ILE A 63 13.99 -4.02 5.98
N PHE A 64 13.77 -2.72 6.13
CA PHE A 64 14.81 -1.72 6.39
C PHE A 64 14.56 -0.99 7.70
N ASP A 65 15.61 -0.63 8.44
CA ASP A 65 15.48 0.24 9.61
C ASP A 65 15.43 1.74 9.25
N GLU A 66 15.29 2.61 10.25
CA GLU A 66 15.31 4.08 10.11
C GLU A 66 16.59 4.66 9.48
N THR A 67 17.69 3.90 9.45
CA THR A 67 18.95 4.32 8.81
C THR A 67 19.07 3.84 7.36
N GLY A 68 18.09 3.06 6.87
CA GLY A 68 18.13 2.41 5.57
C GLY A 68 18.94 1.11 5.53
N LYS A 69 19.30 0.53 6.68
CA LYS A 69 19.98 -0.77 6.74
C LYS A 69 18.99 -1.90 6.52
N LEU A 70 19.31 -2.82 5.60
CA LEU A 70 18.54 -4.04 5.36
C LEU A 70 18.67 -5.00 6.56
N LEU A 71 17.53 -5.37 7.15
CA LEU A 71 17.42 -6.30 8.28
C LEU A 71 17.06 -7.71 7.83
N GLY A 72 16.27 -7.84 6.76
CA GLY A 72 15.91 -9.12 6.17
C GLY A 72 15.32 -8.95 4.78
N SER A 73 15.58 -9.92 3.90
CA SER A 73 15.02 -9.92 2.55
C SER A 73 14.65 -11.32 2.10
N SER A 74 13.65 -11.39 1.24
CA SER A 74 13.28 -12.64 0.58
C SER A 74 12.79 -12.40 -0.83
N SER A 75 12.76 -13.47 -1.61
CA SER A 75 12.29 -13.47 -2.99
C SER A 75 11.40 -14.68 -3.23
N SER A 76 10.31 -14.50 -3.94
CA SER A 76 9.44 -15.58 -4.41
C SER A 76 9.38 -15.56 -5.94
N PRO A 77 9.57 -16.70 -6.61
CA PRO A 77 9.56 -16.76 -8.07
C PRO A 77 8.17 -16.40 -8.62
N ILE A 78 8.14 -15.77 -9.79
CA ILE A 78 6.92 -15.45 -10.54
C ILE A 78 6.90 -16.33 -11.77
N GLN A 79 5.75 -16.95 -12.06
CA GLN A 79 5.54 -17.72 -13.28
C GLN A 79 5.61 -16.81 -14.51
N ILE A 80 6.44 -17.17 -15.49
CA ILE A 80 6.53 -16.51 -16.80
C ILE A 80 6.20 -17.53 -17.86
N TRP A 81 5.32 -17.15 -18.79
CA TRP A 81 5.13 -17.89 -20.03
C TRP A 81 5.76 -17.12 -21.18
N LYS A 82 6.50 -17.83 -22.04
CA LYS A 82 7.18 -17.24 -23.21
C LYS A 82 6.91 -18.06 -24.45
N GLU A 83 6.32 -17.43 -25.45
CA GLU A 83 5.99 -18.01 -26.75
C GLU A 83 6.39 -17.03 -27.85
N GLY A 84 7.55 -17.28 -28.48
CA GLY A 84 8.16 -16.35 -29.42
C GLY A 84 8.43 -14.99 -28.76
N ASN A 85 7.83 -13.93 -29.30
CA ASN A 85 7.93 -12.57 -28.79
C ASN A 85 6.88 -12.24 -27.70
N CYS A 86 5.93 -13.15 -27.46
CA CYS A 86 4.92 -13.00 -26.41
C CYS A 86 5.49 -13.47 -25.07
N ILE A 87 5.53 -12.58 -24.08
CA ILE A 87 6.00 -12.83 -22.73
C ILE A 87 4.93 -12.37 -21.76
N GLU A 88 4.41 -13.32 -20.99
CA GLU A 88 3.19 -13.14 -20.20
C GLU A 88 3.40 -13.57 -18.75
N GLN A 89 2.66 -12.94 -17.85
CA GLN A 89 2.60 -13.25 -16.43
C GLN A 89 1.15 -13.27 -15.94
N SER A 90 1.00 -13.64 -14.67
CA SER A 90 -0.26 -13.68 -13.94
C SER A 90 -0.22 -12.67 -12.81
N SER A 91 -1.15 -11.72 -12.79
CA SER A 91 -1.24 -10.74 -11.70
C SER A 91 -1.54 -11.44 -10.36
N THR A 92 -2.34 -12.51 -10.39
CA THR A 92 -2.63 -13.35 -9.21
C THR A 92 -1.38 -14.04 -8.68
N ASP A 93 -0.56 -14.64 -9.56
CA ASP A 93 0.68 -15.32 -9.15
C ASP A 93 1.73 -14.32 -8.65
N ILE A 94 1.83 -13.15 -9.30
CA ILE A 94 2.65 -12.03 -8.84
C ILE A 94 2.28 -11.65 -7.42
N TRP A 95 0.98 -11.49 -7.13
CA TRP A 95 0.52 -11.09 -5.82
C TRP A 95 0.78 -12.15 -4.74
N HIS A 96 0.54 -13.43 -5.05
CA HIS A 96 0.93 -14.52 -4.16
C HIS A 96 2.44 -14.54 -3.88
N ALA A 97 3.26 -14.27 -4.91
CA ALA A 97 4.71 -14.18 -4.77
C ALA A 97 5.11 -12.99 -3.87
N VAL A 98 4.47 -11.83 -4.01
CA VAL A 98 4.64 -10.68 -3.12
C VAL A 98 4.35 -11.07 -1.67
N CYS A 99 3.19 -11.64 -1.40
CA CYS A 99 2.78 -12.07 -0.06
C CYS A 99 3.77 -13.07 0.56
N ALA A 100 4.22 -14.06 -0.22
CA ALA A 100 5.22 -15.03 0.23
C ALA A 100 6.59 -14.39 0.53
N ALA A 101 7.04 -13.47 -0.33
CA ALA A 101 8.29 -12.76 -0.14
C ALA A 101 8.24 -11.88 1.12
N VAL A 102 7.15 -11.14 1.34
CA VAL A 102 6.94 -10.29 2.52
C VAL A 102 6.99 -11.11 3.81
N LYS A 103 6.18 -12.18 3.91
CA LYS A 103 6.15 -13.04 5.09
C LYS A 103 7.52 -13.63 5.43
N SER A 104 8.24 -14.07 4.40
CA SER A 104 9.59 -14.61 4.56
C SER A 104 10.63 -13.55 4.93
N ALA A 105 10.52 -12.32 4.40
CA ALA A 105 11.41 -11.21 4.75
C ALA A 105 11.23 -10.77 6.20
N CYS A 106 9.98 -10.65 6.68
CA CYS A 106 9.67 -10.36 8.08
C CYS A 106 10.24 -11.44 9.01
N SER A 107 10.02 -12.72 8.68
CA SER A 107 10.56 -13.85 9.46
C SER A 107 12.10 -13.82 9.53
N LYS A 108 12.78 -13.56 8.42
CA LYS A 108 14.25 -13.44 8.39
C LYS A 108 14.79 -12.22 9.15
N ALA A 109 14.05 -11.12 9.14
CA ALA A 109 14.38 -9.94 9.93
C ALA A 109 14.09 -10.13 11.42
N ASN A 110 13.41 -11.22 11.82
CA ASN A 110 12.82 -11.42 13.14
C ASN A 110 11.95 -10.22 13.55
N VAL A 111 11.13 -9.77 12.61
CA VAL A 111 10.26 -8.60 12.75
C VAL A 111 8.80 -9.04 12.64
N SER A 112 8.00 -8.57 13.58
CA SER A 112 6.54 -8.72 13.55
C SER A 112 5.90 -7.72 12.59
N GLY A 113 4.68 -8.00 12.10
CA GLY A 113 3.94 -7.06 11.24
C GLY A 113 3.70 -5.70 11.91
N GLU A 114 3.62 -5.69 13.24
CA GLU A 114 3.41 -4.52 14.10
C GLU A 114 4.54 -3.48 14.01
N GLU A 115 5.75 -3.92 13.73
CA GLU A 115 6.94 -3.09 13.61
C GLU A 115 7.05 -2.41 12.24
N VAL A 116 6.30 -2.88 11.23
CA VAL A 116 6.29 -2.31 9.88
C VAL A 116 5.48 -1.02 9.86
N LYS A 117 6.17 0.10 9.62
CA LYS A 117 5.63 1.45 9.72
C LYS A 117 5.31 2.10 8.38
N GLY A 118 5.78 1.50 7.29
CA GLY A 118 5.48 1.96 5.94
C GLY A 118 5.74 0.85 4.93
N LEU A 119 4.98 0.87 3.85
CA LEU A 119 5.13 -0.04 2.72
C LEU A 119 5.23 0.77 1.42
N GLY A 120 6.15 0.35 0.54
CA GLY A 120 6.27 0.89 -0.81
C GLY A 120 6.33 -0.23 -1.86
N PHE A 121 5.66 -0.03 -3.00
CA PHE A 121 5.74 -0.92 -4.16
C PHE A 121 6.57 -0.30 -5.27
N ALA A 122 7.46 -1.09 -5.84
CA ALA A 122 8.08 -0.88 -7.14
C ALA A 122 7.84 -2.12 -8.00
N ALA A 123 7.67 -1.93 -9.31
CA ALA A 123 7.43 -3.04 -10.23
C ALA A 123 8.02 -2.71 -11.61
N THR A 124 8.24 -3.75 -12.42
CA THR A 124 8.44 -3.57 -13.86
C THR A 124 7.25 -2.83 -14.48
N CYS A 125 7.49 -2.08 -15.56
CA CYS A 125 6.45 -1.41 -16.34
C CYS A 125 5.65 -2.40 -17.24
N SER A 126 5.15 -3.47 -16.63
CA SER A 126 4.32 -4.48 -17.30
C SER A 126 2.85 -4.04 -17.32
N LEU A 127 2.08 -4.49 -18.33
CA LEU A 127 0.70 -4.08 -18.55
C LEU A 127 -0.28 -5.12 -18.00
N VAL A 128 -1.13 -4.73 -17.05
CA VAL A 128 -2.13 -5.60 -16.44
C VAL A 128 -3.52 -5.32 -17.00
N ALA A 129 -4.26 -6.39 -17.32
CA ALA A 129 -5.63 -6.36 -17.81
C ALA A 129 -6.63 -6.95 -16.79
N VAL A 130 -7.66 -6.17 -16.45
CA VAL A 130 -8.75 -6.62 -15.57
C VAL A 130 -10.13 -6.12 -16.02
N ASP A 131 -11.17 -6.84 -15.63
CA ASP A 131 -12.56 -6.46 -15.86
C ASP A 131 -13.07 -5.44 -14.82
N ALA A 132 -14.39 -5.15 -14.85
CA ALA A 132 -15.03 -4.17 -13.98
C ALA A 132 -14.97 -4.55 -12.49
N ASP A 133 -14.96 -5.85 -12.20
CA ASP A 133 -14.88 -6.40 -10.84
C ASP A 133 -13.43 -6.54 -10.37
N GLY A 134 -12.45 -6.35 -11.27
CA GLY A 134 -11.03 -6.49 -11.01
C GLY A 134 -10.51 -7.91 -11.21
N SER A 135 -11.28 -8.79 -11.85
CA SER A 135 -10.84 -10.14 -12.19
C SER A 135 -9.88 -10.13 -13.39
N PRO A 136 -8.90 -11.05 -13.46
CA PRO A 136 -7.98 -11.17 -14.59
C PRO A 136 -8.69 -11.40 -15.93
N VAL A 137 -8.35 -10.60 -16.95
CA VAL A 137 -8.80 -10.80 -18.34
C VAL A 137 -7.60 -11.21 -19.19
N THR A 138 -7.72 -12.30 -19.94
CA THR A 138 -6.60 -12.85 -20.71
C THR A 138 -6.06 -11.87 -21.74
N VAL A 139 -4.73 -11.75 -21.84
CA VAL A 139 -4.01 -11.06 -22.91
C VAL A 139 -3.27 -12.05 -23.81
N SER A 140 -3.64 -13.33 -23.73
CA SER A 140 -2.99 -14.44 -24.40
C SER A 140 -3.90 -15.08 -25.43
N TRP A 141 -3.31 -15.56 -26.53
CA TRP A 141 -4.01 -16.38 -27.52
C TRP A 141 -4.54 -17.70 -26.95
N SER A 142 -3.97 -18.16 -25.83
CA SER A 142 -4.43 -19.40 -25.19
C SER A 142 -5.81 -19.27 -24.56
N GLY A 143 -6.31 -18.04 -24.38
CA GLY A 143 -7.56 -17.78 -23.66
C GLY A 143 -7.49 -18.01 -22.14
N ASP A 144 -6.31 -18.34 -21.59
CA ASP A 144 -6.12 -18.56 -20.16
C ASP A 144 -6.21 -17.21 -19.44
N SER A 145 -7.26 -17.01 -18.63
CA SER A 145 -7.49 -15.76 -17.89
C SER A 145 -6.38 -15.46 -16.88
N ARG A 146 -5.61 -16.46 -16.45
CA ARG A 146 -4.44 -16.23 -15.59
C ARG A 146 -3.33 -15.48 -16.33
N ARG A 147 -3.24 -15.58 -17.65
CA ARG A 147 -2.23 -14.89 -18.46
C ARG A 147 -2.77 -13.50 -18.81
N ASN A 148 -2.84 -12.61 -17.81
CA ASN A 148 -3.44 -11.27 -17.91
C ASN A 148 -2.44 -10.11 -17.83
N VAL A 149 -1.13 -10.41 -17.86
CA VAL A 149 -0.06 -9.41 -17.83
C VAL A 149 0.81 -9.54 -19.08
N ILE A 150 0.93 -8.47 -19.86
CA ILE A 150 1.94 -8.35 -20.92
C ILE A 150 3.21 -7.80 -20.28
N VAL A 151 4.27 -8.61 -20.23
CA VAL A 151 5.51 -8.26 -19.52
C VAL A 151 6.23 -7.10 -20.23
N TRP A 152 6.96 -6.26 -19.50
CA TRP A 152 7.69 -5.12 -20.06
C TRP A 152 8.54 -5.50 -21.30
N MET A 153 9.31 -6.60 -21.23
CA MET A 153 10.19 -7.10 -22.29
C MET A 153 9.48 -7.86 -23.44
N ASP A 154 8.15 -7.88 -23.45
CA ASP A 154 7.35 -8.43 -24.55
C ASP A 154 7.47 -7.54 -25.81
N HIS A 155 7.79 -8.17 -26.95
CA HIS A 155 7.99 -7.48 -28.24
C HIS A 155 6.93 -7.87 -29.28
N ARG A 156 5.74 -8.34 -28.86
CA ARG A 156 4.65 -8.66 -29.79
C ARG A 156 4.17 -7.45 -30.60
N ALA A 157 4.38 -6.25 -30.06
CA ALA A 157 3.85 -4.98 -30.59
C ALA A 157 4.85 -4.16 -31.43
N VAL A 158 5.85 -4.81 -32.06
CA VAL A 158 6.85 -4.12 -32.91
C VAL A 158 6.19 -3.37 -34.06
N GLU A 159 5.31 -4.03 -34.83
CA GLU A 159 4.62 -3.40 -35.97
C GLU A 159 3.78 -2.19 -35.55
N GLN A 160 3.11 -2.28 -34.39
CA GLN A 160 2.34 -1.19 -33.82
C GLN A 160 3.23 -0.02 -33.39
N ALA A 161 4.39 -0.30 -32.78
CA ALA A 161 5.35 0.74 -32.39
C ALA A 161 5.90 1.48 -33.62
N GLU A 162 6.34 0.74 -34.65
CA GLU A 162 6.81 1.32 -35.92
C GLU A 162 5.75 2.20 -36.58
N ARG A 163 4.51 1.71 -36.64
CA ARG A 163 3.38 2.48 -37.18
C ARG A 163 3.10 3.73 -36.35
N ILE A 164 3.07 3.65 -35.02
CA ILE A 164 2.91 4.83 -34.17
C ILE A 164 4.02 5.86 -34.43
N ASN A 165 5.27 5.40 -34.53
CA ASN A 165 6.42 6.26 -34.76
C ASN A 165 6.37 6.96 -36.13
N SER A 166 5.87 6.27 -37.18
CA SER A 166 5.72 6.84 -38.52
C SER A 166 4.81 8.07 -38.61
N PHE A 167 3.89 8.25 -37.65
CA PHE A 167 3.01 9.42 -37.60
C PHE A 167 3.74 10.70 -37.15
N ASN A 168 4.98 10.60 -36.64
CA ASN A 168 5.78 11.75 -36.19
C ASN A 168 5.02 12.69 -35.24
N SER A 169 4.20 12.11 -34.35
CA SER A 169 3.39 12.88 -33.42
C SER A 169 4.28 13.68 -32.46
N PRO A 170 3.96 14.95 -32.14
CA PRO A 170 4.73 15.76 -31.19
C PRO A 170 4.92 15.10 -29.82
N VAL A 171 3.99 14.22 -29.40
CA VAL A 171 4.09 13.50 -28.12
C VAL A 171 5.30 12.57 -28.04
N LEU A 172 5.83 12.12 -29.18
CA LEU A 172 7.01 11.24 -29.22
C LEU A 172 8.27 11.94 -28.69
N GLN A 173 8.30 13.27 -28.71
CA GLN A 173 9.43 14.05 -28.17
C GLN A 173 9.63 13.84 -26.66
N TYR A 174 8.56 13.51 -25.92
CA TYR A 174 8.65 13.17 -24.50
C TYR A 174 9.25 11.78 -24.24
N CYS A 175 9.43 10.97 -25.28
CA CYS A 175 10.02 9.63 -25.22
C CYS A 175 11.34 9.54 -26.01
N GLY A 176 11.99 10.67 -26.31
CA GLY A 176 13.23 10.69 -27.07
C GLY A 176 13.05 10.54 -28.59
N GLY A 177 11.84 10.80 -29.10
CA GLY A 177 11.52 10.82 -30.53
C GLY A 177 10.86 9.54 -31.07
N SER A 178 10.81 8.46 -30.29
CA SER A 178 10.15 7.21 -30.68
C SER A 178 9.62 6.43 -29.48
N LEU A 179 8.58 5.63 -29.68
CA LEU A 179 8.11 4.63 -28.73
C LEU A 179 8.79 3.29 -28.98
N SER A 180 9.21 2.64 -27.89
CA SER A 180 9.61 1.24 -27.88
C SER A 180 8.37 0.32 -27.89
N PRO A 181 8.42 -0.87 -28.52
CA PRO A 181 7.36 -1.88 -28.37
C PRO A 181 7.12 -2.33 -26.93
N GLU A 182 8.07 -2.08 -26.03
CA GLU A 182 7.96 -2.38 -24.59
C GLU A 182 7.03 -1.42 -23.84
N MET A 183 6.74 -0.25 -24.40
CA MET A 183 5.86 0.75 -23.80
C MET A 183 4.38 0.35 -23.94
N GLN A 184 3.53 0.92 -23.08
CA GLN A 184 2.11 0.54 -23.01
C GLN A 184 1.30 0.81 -24.30
N PRO A 185 1.43 1.96 -25.00
CA PRO A 185 0.57 2.27 -26.13
C PRO A 185 0.68 1.27 -27.31
N PRO A 186 1.88 0.84 -27.76
CA PRO A 186 1.99 -0.23 -28.75
C PRO A 186 1.31 -1.53 -28.32
N LYS A 187 1.49 -1.95 -27.06
CA LYS A 187 0.85 -3.17 -26.50
C LYS A 187 -0.66 -3.09 -26.51
N LEU A 188 -1.23 -1.95 -26.09
CA LEU A 188 -2.67 -1.71 -26.14
C LEU A 188 -3.22 -1.78 -27.56
N LEU A 189 -2.51 -1.16 -28.52
CA LEU A 189 -2.89 -1.21 -29.93
C LEU A 189 -2.84 -2.64 -30.48
N TRP A 190 -1.81 -3.40 -30.10
CA TRP A 190 -1.69 -4.81 -30.48
C TRP A 190 -2.88 -5.62 -29.96
N VAL A 191 -3.24 -5.48 -28.67
CA VAL A 191 -4.40 -6.20 -28.09
C VAL A 191 -5.67 -5.81 -28.82
N LYS A 192 -5.89 -4.52 -29.09
CA LYS A 192 -7.08 -4.05 -29.80
C LYS A 192 -7.25 -4.69 -31.17
N GLU A 193 -6.15 -4.91 -31.89
CA GLU A 193 -6.15 -5.47 -33.25
C GLU A 193 -6.23 -7.00 -33.26
N ASN A 194 -5.57 -7.65 -32.31
CA ASN A 194 -5.35 -9.09 -32.32
C ASN A 194 -6.30 -9.85 -31.38
N LEU A 195 -6.71 -9.23 -30.28
CA LEU A 195 -7.60 -9.80 -29.27
C LEU A 195 -8.83 -8.88 -29.05
N PRO A 196 -9.70 -8.71 -30.07
CA PRO A 196 -10.84 -7.78 -29.99
C PRO A 196 -11.83 -8.13 -28.87
N ASP A 197 -12.01 -9.43 -28.59
CA ASP A 197 -12.86 -9.90 -27.48
C ASP A 197 -12.27 -9.48 -26.13
N THR A 198 -10.97 -9.72 -25.89
CA THR A 198 -10.24 -9.19 -24.72
C THR A 198 -10.41 -7.68 -24.62
N TRP A 199 -10.18 -6.95 -25.71
CA TRP A 199 -10.29 -5.48 -25.72
C TRP A 199 -11.68 -5.01 -25.27
N SER A 200 -12.74 -5.73 -25.66
CA SER A 200 -14.11 -5.42 -25.25
C SER A 200 -14.41 -5.77 -23.79
N MET A 201 -13.75 -6.78 -23.23
CA MET A 201 -13.95 -7.25 -21.85
C MET A 201 -13.15 -6.45 -20.83
N VAL A 202 -11.97 -5.95 -21.20
CA VAL A 202 -11.10 -5.21 -20.27
C VAL A 202 -11.74 -3.87 -19.93
N PHE A 203 -11.96 -3.67 -18.63
CA PHE A 203 -12.44 -2.40 -18.10
C PHE A 203 -11.29 -1.48 -17.70
N ARG A 204 -10.17 -2.05 -17.20
CA ARG A 204 -8.99 -1.29 -16.79
C ARG A 204 -7.69 -1.91 -17.30
N TRP A 205 -6.90 -1.04 -17.92
CA TRP A 205 -5.50 -1.26 -18.23
C TRP A 205 -4.66 -0.48 -17.23
N MET A 206 -3.72 -1.14 -16.57
CA MET A 206 -2.87 -0.52 -15.55
C MET A 206 -1.42 -0.93 -15.74
N ASP A 207 -0.51 -0.03 -15.38
CA ASP A 207 0.86 -0.45 -15.10
C ASP A 207 0.87 -1.35 -13.86
N LEU A 208 1.79 -2.31 -13.79
CA LEU A 208 1.84 -3.29 -12.71
C LEU A 208 1.99 -2.63 -11.33
N SER A 209 2.71 -1.51 -11.24
CA SER A 209 2.86 -0.74 -10.01
C SER A 209 1.53 -0.17 -9.50
N ASP A 210 0.72 0.39 -10.40
CA ASP A 210 -0.62 0.90 -10.10
C ASP A 210 -1.58 -0.24 -9.72
N TRP A 211 -1.47 -1.39 -10.39
CA TRP A 211 -2.30 -2.57 -10.10
C TRP A 211 -2.12 -3.09 -8.66
N LEU A 212 -0.90 -3.04 -8.11
CA LEU A 212 -0.64 -3.45 -6.72
C LEU A 212 -1.42 -2.60 -5.70
N SER A 213 -1.49 -1.29 -5.93
CA SER A 213 -2.27 -0.37 -5.09
C SER A 213 -3.78 -0.58 -5.30
N TYR A 214 -4.20 -0.75 -6.55
CA TYR A 214 -5.59 -1.08 -6.90
C TYR A 214 -6.07 -2.37 -6.22
N ARG A 215 -5.20 -3.40 -6.16
CA ARG A 215 -5.51 -4.67 -5.51
C ARG A 215 -5.84 -4.49 -4.03
N LEU A 216 -5.05 -3.70 -3.30
CA LEU A 216 -5.34 -3.38 -1.90
C LEU A 216 -6.67 -2.64 -1.73
N ASN A 217 -6.97 -1.67 -2.61
CA ASN A 217 -8.25 -0.96 -2.60
C ASN A 217 -9.43 -1.93 -2.81
N LYS A 218 -9.31 -2.90 -3.74
CA LYS A 218 -10.36 -3.90 -3.99
C LYS A 218 -10.58 -4.86 -2.83
N LEU A 219 -9.54 -5.23 -2.10
CA LEU A 219 -9.69 -6.02 -0.89
C LEU A 219 -10.51 -5.29 0.17
N LEU A 220 -10.27 -3.98 0.34
CA LEU A 220 -11.07 -3.16 1.26
C LEU A 220 -12.54 -3.13 0.85
N GLU A 221 -12.83 -2.91 -0.44
CA GLU A 221 -14.21 -2.95 -0.95
C GLU A 221 -14.91 -4.28 -0.65
N ASN A 222 -14.21 -5.41 -0.84
CA ASN A 222 -14.75 -6.74 -0.52
C ASN A 222 -14.97 -6.92 0.99
N LEU A 223 -14.02 -6.47 1.80
CA LEU A 223 -14.11 -6.53 3.27
C LEU A 223 -15.31 -5.75 3.82
N VAL A 224 -15.69 -4.63 3.20
CA VAL A 224 -16.92 -3.90 3.58
C VAL A 224 -18.13 -4.83 3.49
N VAL A 225 -18.25 -5.60 2.41
CA VAL A 225 -19.36 -6.53 2.20
C VAL A 225 -19.27 -7.71 3.16
N ASP A 226 -18.10 -8.34 3.26
CA ASP A 226 -17.89 -9.54 4.08
C ASP A 226 -18.13 -9.28 5.57
N LEU A 227 -17.63 -8.15 6.08
CA LEU A 227 -17.77 -7.74 7.47
C LEU A 227 -19.06 -6.95 7.74
N LYS A 228 -19.87 -6.69 6.71
CA LYS A 228 -21.08 -5.84 6.79
C LYS A 228 -20.78 -4.47 7.42
N SER A 229 -19.62 -3.91 7.08
CA SER A 229 -19.20 -2.60 7.56
C SER A 229 -20.13 -1.52 6.98
N PRO A 230 -20.54 -0.50 7.76
CA PRO A 230 -21.50 0.50 7.30
C PRO A 230 -20.96 1.37 6.16
N PHE A 231 -19.64 1.56 6.08
CA PHE A 231 -18.93 2.28 5.02
C PHE A 231 -17.44 1.94 5.08
N LEU A 232 -16.70 2.18 4.00
CA LEU A 232 -15.29 1.75 3.86
C LEU A 232 -14.38 2.25 4.99
N ALA A 233 -14.47 3.53 5.35
CA ALA A 233 -13.64 4.11 6.40
C ALA A 233 -13.79 3.41 7.77
N ALA A 234 -14.96 2.82 8.05
CA ALA A 234 -15.24 2.13 9.31
C ALA A 234 -14.47 0.81 9.49
N LEU A 235 -13.87 0.27 8.42
CA LEU A 235 -12.96 -0.89 8.53
C LEU A 235 -11.76 -0.64 9.45
N THR A 236 -11.48 0.62 9.79
CA THR A 236 -10.39 1.00 10.69
C THR A 236 -10.85 1.40 12.08
N GLU A 237 -12.05 0.98 12.52
CA GLU A 237 -12.62 1.39 13.82
C GLU A 237 -11.66 1.19 14.99
N ASP A 238 -10.95 0.07 15.04
CA ASP A 238 -10.04 -0.27 16.12
C ASP A 238 -8.57 0.06 15.84
N ILE A 239 -8.22 0.54 14.65
CA ILE A 239 -6.83 0.83 14.26
C ILE A 239 -6.60 2.32 14.01
N HIS A 240 -5.63 2.91 14.70
CA HIS A 240 -5.34 4.35 14.62
C HIS A 240 -3.85 4.57 14.40
N ILE A 241 -3.50 5.55 13.57
CA ILE A 241 -2.11 5.85 13.24
C ILE A 241 -1.84 7.34 13.46
N LEU A 242 -0.78 7.62 14.21
CA LEU A 242 -0.07 8.91 14.17
C LEU A 242 1.08 8.76 13.15
N PRO A 243 1.08 9.51 12.03
CA PRO A 243 1.95 9.24 10.90
C PRO A 243 3.32 9.92 10.99
N ASP A 244 3.69 10.46 12.16
CA ASP A 244 4.94 11.21 12.38
C ASP A 244 6.19 10.30 12.42
N PHE A 245 6.28 9.32 11.51
CA PHE A 245 7.42 8.39 11.40
C PHE A 245 8.74 9.11 11.09
N HIS A 246 8.66 10.30 10.51
CA HIS A 246 9.80 11.16 10.22
C HIS A 246 9.67 12.54 10.89
N GLY A 247 9.10 12.58 12.09
CA GLY A 247 8.76 13.83 12.76
C GLY A 247 7.55 14.52 12.14
N ASN A 248 7.09 15.57 12.81
CA ASN A 248 6.01 16.42 12.34
C ASN A 248 6.58 17.74 11.82
N ARG A 249 6.42 18.00 10.53
CA ARG A 249 6.80 19.31 9.95
C ARG A 249 5.76 20.38 10.24
N SER A 250 4.49 20.05 10.02
CA SER A 250 3.38 20.99 10.13
C SER A 250 2.13 20.30 10.68
N PRO A 251 1.33 21.01 11.48
CA PRO A 251 1.58 22.36 11.97
C PRO A 251 2.47 22.41 13.23
N ILE A 252 2.83 21.26 13.81
CA ILE A 252 3.45 21.20 15.15
C ILE A 252 4.92 21.59 15.13
N SER A 253 5.61 21.29 14.02
CA SER A 253 7.06 21.55 13.88
C SER A 253 7.89 20.83 14.95
N ASP A 254 7.53 19.59 15.28
CA ASP A 254 8.32 18.71 16.15
C ASP A 254 9.07 17.63 15.33
N PRO A 255 10.35 17.84 14.99
CA PRO A 255 11.14 16.83 14.27
C PRO A 255 11.43 15.60 15.12
N LYS A 256 11.21 15.66 16.44
CA LYS A 256 11.38 14.50 17.33
C LYS A 256 10.15 13.62 17.38
N ALA A 257 8.98 14.09 16.91
CA ALA A 257 7.73 13.30 16.86
C ALA A 257 8.00 11.91 16.25
N LYS A 258 7.35 10.89 16.80
CA LYS A 258 7.45 9.50 16.34
C LYS A 258 6.07 8.98 15.99
N GLY A 259 6.02 8.15 14.95
CA GLY A 259 4.78 7.52 14.54
C GLY A 259 4.31 6.49 15.55
N VAL A 260 2.99 6.35 15.67
CA VAL A 260 2.31 5.41 16.56
C VAL A 260 1.33 4.61 15.74
N ILE A 261 1.27 3.30 15.96
CA ILE A 261 0.20 2.44 15.45
C ILE A 261 -0.46 1.84 16.67
N TYR A 262 -1.75 2.09 16.84
CA TYR A 262 -2.58 1.59 17.93
C TYR A 262 -3.64 0.64 17.35
N GLY A 263 -3.92 -0.46 18.05
CA GLY A 263 -4.94 -1.43 17.61
C GLY A 263 -4.42 -2.61 16.80
N LEU A 264 -3.15 -2.97 16.98
CA LEU A 264 -2.56 -4.12 16.30
C LEU A 264 -3.09 -5.44 16.88
N THR A 265 -3.17 -6.45 16.02
CA THR A 265 -3.55 -7.82 16.37
C THR A 265 -2.51 -8.79 15.83
N LEU A 266 -2.60 -10.06 16.22
CA LEU A 266 -1.74 -11.12 15.68
C LEU A 266 -2.08 -11.51 14.22
N ASP A 267 -3.06 -10.86 13.59
CA ASP A 267 -3.42 -11.14 12.21
C ASP A 267 -2.34 -10.63 11.23
N THR A 268 -1.83 -11.54 10.41
CA THR A 268 -0.84 -11.25 9.36
C THR A 268 -1.41 -11.50 7.95
N SER A 269 -2.74 -11.52 7.86
CA SER A 269 -3.48 -11.72 6.61
C SER A 269 -3.31 -10.54 5.65
N GLU A 270 -3.63 -10.81 4.39
CA GLU A 270 -3.75 -9.79 3.35
C GLU A 270 -4.85 -8.76 3.68
N GLN A 271 -5.90 -9.21 4.37
CA GLN A 271 -6.99 -8.36 4.85
C GLN A 271 -6.47 -7.34 5.86
N GLN A 272 -5.70 -7.79 6.85
CA GLN A 272 -5.09 -6.91 7.84
C GLN A 272 -4.11 -5.92 7.20
N LEU A 273 -3.33 -6.35 6.20
CA LEU A 273 -2.47 -5.44 5.43
C LEU A 273 -3.28 -4.33 4.74
N SER A 274 -4.42 -4.68 4.11
CA SER A 274 -5.28 -3.70 3.45
C SER A 274 -5.89 -2.71 4.45
N ILE A 275 -6.30 -3.17 5.64
CA ILE A 275 -6.81 -2.34 6.73
C ILE A 275 -5.73 -1.37 7.25
N LEU A 276 -4.49 -1.86 7.44
CA LEU A 276 -3.36 -1.02 7.85
C LEU A 276 -3.05 0.06 6.80
N TYR A 277 -3.12 -0.30 5.51
CA TYR A 277 -2.99 0.64 4.41
C TYR A 277 -4.08 1.72 4.44
N LEU A 278 -5.35 1.36 4.66
CA LEU A 278 -6.45 2.32 4.81
C LEU A 278 -6.22 3.26 6.02
N ALA A 279 -5.84 2.69 7.17
CA ALA A 279 -5.53 3.49 8.36
C ALA A 279 -4.39 4.48 8.12
N THR A 280 -3.42 4.12 7.29
CA THR A 280 -2.31 4.99 6.89
C THR A 280 -2.77 6.11 5.97
N VAL A 281 -3.63 5.81 4.97
CA VAL A 281 -4.27 6.82 4.11
C VAL A 281 -5.03 7.84 4.96
N GLN A 282 -5.83 7.36 5.91
CA GLN A 282 -6.58 8.21 6.83
C GLN A 282 -5.69 9.05 7.73
N ALA A 283 -4.60 8.49 8.26
CA ALA A 283 -3.65 9.22 9.10
C ALA A 283 -3.01 10.41 8.38
N ILE A 284 -2.64 10.23 7.11
CA ILE A 284 -2.13 11.30 6.25
C ILE A 284 -3.21 12.38 6.05
N ALA A 285 -4.46 11.98 5.81
CA ALA A 285 -5.59 12.89 5.68
C ALA A 285 -5.88 13.66 6.99
N TYR A 286 -5.78 13.02 8.17
CA TYR A 286 -5.91 13.70 9.48
C TYR A 286 -4.79 14.72 9.70
N GLY A 287 -3.57 14.42 9.29
CA GLY A 287 -2.47 15.39 9.26
C GLY A 287 -2.78 16.59 8.38
N THR A 288 -3.34 16.36 7.18
CA THR A 288 -3.77 17.43 6.27
C THR A 288 -4.91 18.25 6.88
N ARG A 289 -5.90 17.62 7.49
CA ARG A 289 -6.98 18.30 8.24
C ARG A 289 -6.40 19.19 9.34
N HIS A 290 -5.42 18.71 10.10
CA HIS A 290 -4.78 19.49 11.15
C HIS A 290 -4.10 20.76 10.58
N ILE A 291 -3.43 20.65 9.44
CA ILE A 291 -2.84 21.80 8.75
C ILE A 291 -3.94 22.80 8.31
N VAL A 292 -5.02 22.30 7.71
CA VAL A 292 -6.15 23.15 7.26
C VAL A 292 -6.80 23.88 8.43
N GLU A 293 -7.11 23.17 9.52
CA GLU A 293 -7.69 23.76 10.73
C GLU A 293 -6.74 24.80 11.36
N HIS A 294 -5.43 24.51 11.38
CA HIS A 294 -4.42 25.44 11.87
C HIS A 294 -4.36 26.71 11.00
N CYS A 295 -4.35 26.60 9.67
CA CYS A 295 -4.42 27.76 8.80
C CYS A 295 -5.71 28.56 9.02
N ASN A 296 -6.86 27.89 9.11
CA ASN A 296 -8.14 28.55 9.30
C ASN A 296 -8.27 29.27 10.65
N SER A 297 -7.69 28.71 11.72
CA SER A 297 -7.62 29.40 13.02
C SER A 297 -6.71 30.63 13.01
N HIS A 298 -5.84 30.77 12.00
CA HIS A 298 -4.95 31.92 11.78
C HIS A 298 -5.41 32.83 10.63
N GLY A 299 -6.71 32.85 10.33
CA GLY A 299 -7.33 33.84 9.45
C GLY A 299 -7.45 33.42 7.98
N HIS A 300 -7.00 32.22 7.62
CA HIS A 300 -7.33 31.65 6.31
C HIS A 300 -8.79 31.16 6.28
N LYS A 301 -9.32 30.96 5.06
CA LYS A 301 -10.66 30.40 4.82
C LYS A 301 -10.59 29.27 3.80
N ILE A 302 -9.75 28.29 4.08
CA ILE A 302 -9.57 27.10 3.25
C ILE A 302 -10.87 26.29 3.31
N ASN A 303 -11.57 26.24 2.19
CA ASN A 303 -12.82 25.51 1.99
C ASN A 303 -12.80 24.63 0.73
N THR A 304 -11.64 24.50 0.10
CA THR A 304 -11.39 23.70 -1.12
C THR A 304 -9.90 23.43 -1.20
N LEU A 305 -9.53 22.21 -1.58
CA LEU A 305 -8.14 21.85 -1.86
C LEU A 305 -7.95 21.55 -3.34
N LEU A 306 -6.77 21.87 -3.87
CA LEU A 306 -6.34 21.42 -5.18
C LEU A 306 -5.29 20.33 -4.98
N ALA A 307 -5.51 19.15 -5.54
CA ALA A 307 -4.58 18.03 -5.44
C ALA A 307 -3.89 17.77 -6.78
N CYS A 308 -2.60 17.44 -6.72
CA CYS A 308 -1.79 17.04 -7.88
C CYS A 308 -0.77 15.99 -7.46
N GLY A 309 -0.02 15.44 -8.43
CA GLY A 309 0.98 14.40 -8.19
C GLY A 309 0.42 12.97 -8.20
N GLY A 310 1.30 11.99 -8.01
CA GLY A 310 0.98 10.56 -8.22
C GLY A 310 -0.16 10.03 -7.35
N LEU A 311 -0.21 10.43 -6.07
CA LEU A 311 -1.26 10.00 -5.14
C LEU A 311 -2.66 10.48 -5.54
N ALA A 312 -2.76 11.53 -6.37
CA ALA A 312 -4.05 12.00 -6.89
C ALA A 312 -4.74 11.00 -7.83
N LYS A 313 -4.00 10.00 -8.33
CA LYS A 313 -4.57 8.89 -9.13
C LYS A 313 -5.27 7.85 -8.27
N ASN A 314 -5.01 7.82 -6.96
CA ASN A 314 -5.62 6.87 -6.04
C ASN A 314 -6.96 7.44 -5.54
N SER A 315 -8.06 6.92 -6.08
CA SER A 315 -9.42 7.41 -5.76
C SER A 315 -9.77 7.27 -4.28
N LEU A 316 -9.32 6.19 -3.62
CA LEU A 316 -9.51 6.00 -2.18
C LEU A 316 -8.80 7.10 -1.40
N PHE A 317 -7.53 7.38 -1.74
CA PHE A 317 -6.76 8.44 -1.10
C PHE A 317 -7.46 9.80 -1.19
N ILE A 318 -7.94 10.17 -2.38
CA ILE A 318 -8.60 11.46 -2.58
C ILE A 318 -9.98 11.52 -1.91
N GLN A 319 -10.75 10.42 -1.93
CA GLN A 319 -12.05 10.40 -1.25
C GLN A 319 -11.90 10.51 0.27
N GLU A 320 -10.99 9.74 0.90
CA GLU A 320 -10.74 9.83 2.35
C GLU A 320 -10.25 11.23 2.74
N HIS A 321 -9.41 11.88 1.92
CA HIS A 321 -9.01 13.27 2.17
C HIS A 321 -10.20 14.24 2.13
N ALA A 322 -11.08 14.10 1.14
CA ALA A 322 -12.27 14.96 1.04
C ALA A 322 -13.19 14.76 2.26
N ASP A 323 -13.44 13.51 2.64
CA ASP A 323 -14.31 13.13 3.75
C ASP A 323 -13.78 13.60 5.10
N ILE A 324 -12.48 13.41 5.35
CA ILE A 324 -11.83 13.76 6.61
C ILE A 324 -11.70 15.27 6.79
N ILE A 325 -11.28 15.99 5.75
CA ILE A 325 -11.06 17.44 5.80
C ILE A 325 -12.40 18.18 5.75
N GLY A 326 -13.42 17.58 5.14
CA GLY A 326 -14.77 18.14 5.04
C GLY A 326 -14.89 19.23 3.97
N CYS A 327 -14.03 19.21 2.95
CA CYS A 327 -14.10 20.15 1.83
C CYS A 327 -13.86 19.48 0.47
N PRO A 328 -14.37 20.06 -0.63
CA PRO A 328 -14.12 19.52 -1.97
C PRO A 328 -12.63 19.51 -2.33
N ILE A 329 -12.22 18.47 -3.04
CA ILE A 329 -10.88 18.36 -3.64
C ILE A 329 -11.01 18.45 -5.16
N ILE A 330 -10.30 19.40 -5.75
CA ILE A 330 -10.25 19.62 -7.19
C ILE A 330 -9.01 18.95 -7.75
N LEU A 331 -9.21 18.05 -8.71
CA LEU A 331 -8.16 17.50 -9.55
C LEU A 331 -8.07 18.36 -10.82
N PRO A 332 -6.86 18.79 -11.23
CA PRO A 332 -6.69 19.59 -12.45
C PRO A 332 -6.98 18.76 -13.69
N ARG A 333 -7.39 19.41 -14.79
CA ARG A 333 -7.52 18.76 -16.10
C ARG A 333 -6.17 18.23 -16.58
N GLU A 334 -5.10 18.97 -16.31
CA GLU A 334 -3.73 18.59 -16.62
C GLU A 334 -3.04 18.03 -15.36
N SER A 335 -2.68 16.76 -15.39
CA SER A 335 -2.04 16.08 -14.26
C SER A 335 -0.60 16.54 -14.03
N GLU A 336 0.10 17.02 -15.06
CA GLU A 336 1.47 17.51 -14.99
C GLU A 336 1.53 18.97 -14.48
N SER A 337 1.00 19.20 -13.27
CA SER A 337 0.80 20.54 -12.71
C SER A 337 2.10 21.36 -12.59
N VAL A 338 3.24 20.71 -12.35
CA VAL A 338 4.56 21.37 -12.26
C VAL A 338 5.00 21.88 -13.63
N LEU A 339 4.89 21.05 -14.68
CA LEU A 339 5.23 21.44 -16.05
C LEU A 339 4.31 22.54 -16.57
N LEU A 340 3.00 22.42 -16.31
CA LEU A 340 2.03 23.47 -16.67
C LEU A 340 2.36 24.80 -15.97
N GLY A 341 2.75 24.75 -14.69
CA GLY A 341 3.22 25.94 -13.96
C GLY A 341 4.41 26.61 -14.63
N ALA A 342 5.42 25.83 -15.05
CA ALA A 342 6.57 26.34 -15.78
C ALA A 342 6.20 26.95 -17.14
N ALA A 343 5.30 26.31 -17.90
CA ALA A 343 4.81 26.80 -19.18
C ALA A 343 4.01 28.11 -19.04
N ILE A 344 3.20 28.23 -17.99
CA ILE A 344 2.47 29.45 -17.62
C ILE A 344 3.46 30.61 -17.39
N LEU A 345 4.53 30.37 -16.62
CA LEU A 345 5.58 31.37 -16.40
C LEU A 345 6.25 31.79 -17.72
N GLY A 346 6.54 30.82 -18.61
CA GLY A 346 7.06 31.08 -19.94
C GLY A 346 6.12 31.95 -20.79
N ALA A 347 4.81 31.69 -20.74
CA ALA A 347 3.81 32.46 -21.48
C ALA A 347 3.70 33.92 -21.01
N VAL A 348 3.84 34.18 -19.70
CA VAL A 348 3.89 35.53 -19.13
C VAL A 348 5.19 36.23 -19.51
N ALA A 349 6.34 35.53 -19.42
CA ALA A 349 7.64 36.08 -19.81
C ALA A 349 7.68 36.46 -21.31
N ALA A 350 7.03 35.67 -22.16
CA ALA A 350 6.83 35.95 -23.58
C ALA A 350 5.81 37.06 -23.87
N ARG A 351 5.25 37.70 -22.84
CA ARG A 351 4.23 38.76 -22.91
C ARG A 351 2.95 38.34 -23.64
N LYS A 352 2.66 37.04 -23.74
CA LYS A 352 1.38 36.54 -24.27
C LYS A 352 0.22 36.86 -23.32
N TYR A 353 0.48 36.84 -22.02
CA TYR A 353 -0.43 37.25 -20.96
C TYR A 353 0.20 38.35 -20.13
N SER A 354 -0.60 39.35 -19.73
CA SER A 354 -0.17 40.50 -18.93
C SER A 354 0.16 40.15 -17.49
N THR A 355 -0.53 39.15 -16.93
CA THR A 355 -0.36 38.72 -15.53
C THR A 355 -0.32 37.20 -15.42
N LEU A 356 0.26 36.72 -14.32
CA LEU A 356 0.27 35.30 -14.00
C LEU A 356 -1.16 34.76 -13.80
N GLN A 357 -2.03 35.55 -13.20
CA GLN A 357 -3.42 35.18 -12.93
C GLN A 357 -4.21 35.00 -14.22
N ASP A 358 -4.02 35.86 -15.22
CA ASP A 358 -4.68 35.72 -16.52
C ASP A 358 -4.18 34.47 -17.25
N ALA A 359 -2.87 34.22 -17.21
CA ALA A 359 -2.27 33.01 -17.77
C ALA A 359 -2.79 31.75 -17.08
N MET A 360 -2.88 31.72 -15.75
CA MET A 360 -3.44 30.61 -14.98
C MET A 360 -4.90 30.36 -15.33
N LYS A 361 -5.74 31.40 -15.44
CA LYS A 361 -7.16 31.26 -15.83
C LYS A 361 -7.32 30.72 -17.25
N ALA A 362 -6.45 31.12 -18.17
CA ALA A 362 -6.54 30.73 -19.57
C ALA A 362 -5.96 29.34 -19.84
N LEU A 363 -4.90 28.96 -19.13
CA LEU A 363 -4.13 27.74 -19.40
C LEU A 363 -4.47 26.58 -18.45
N ASN A 364 -5.09 26.86 -17.30
CA ASN A 364 -5.53 25.84 -16.36
C ASN A 364 -7.06 25.71 -16.33
N SER A 365 -7.55 24.53 -15.99
CA SER A 365 -8.97 24.28 -15.77
C SER A 365 -9.16 23.14 -14.78
N ALA A 366 -10.23 23.20 -13.98
CA ALA A 366 -10.65 22.07 -13.17
C ALA A 366 -10.97 20.86 -14.06
N GLY A 367 -10.48 19.69 -13.67
CA GLY A 367 -10.86 18.41 -14.24
C GLY A 367 -12.02 17.84 -13.46
N GLN A 368 -11.71 17.01 -12.47
CA GLN A 368 -12.70 16.37 -11.60
C GLN A 368 -12.80 17.09 -10.25
N VAL A 369 -14.00 17.15 -9.69
CA VAL A 369 -14.24 17.63 -8.32
C VAL A 369 -14.76 16.47 -7.48
N ILE A 370 -14.03 16.13 -6.42
CA ILE A 370 -14.41 15.11 -5.45
C ILE A 370 -15.02 15.82 -4.24
N TYR A 371 -16.24 15.46 -3.91
CA TYR A 371 -16.97 16.03 -2.77
C TYR A 371 -16.88 15.08 -1.57
N PRO A 372 -16.88 15.64 -0.34
CA PRO A 372 -17.04 14.83 0.86
C PRO A 372 -18.34 14.03 0.81
N SER A 373 -18.34 12.87 1.45
CA SER A 373 -19.52 12.03 1.63
C SER A 373 -20.68 12.84 2.22
N LYS A 374 -21.88 12.60 1.68
CA LYS A 374 -23.12 13.20 2.18
C LYS A 374 -23.70 12.47 3.39
N ASP A 375 -23.16 11.28 3.72
CA ASP A 375 -23.60 10.55 4.89
C ASP A 375 -23.03 11.22 6.16
N PRO A 376 -23.87 11.77 7.06
CA PRO A 376 -23.40 12.41 8.29
C PRO A 376 -22.62 11.44 9.20
N LYS A 377 -22.85 10.12 9.10
CA LYS A 377 -22.11 9.13 9.89
C LYS A 377 -20.62 9.10 9.54
N VAL A 378 -20.28 9.28 8.26
CA VAL A 378 -18.88 9.30 7.81
C VAL A 378 -18.15 10.49 8.42
N LYS A 379 -18.78 11.68 8.40
CA LYS A 379 -18.23 12.86 9.07
C LYS A 379 -18.05 12.65 10.57
N LEU A 380 -19.08 12.16 11.26
CA LEU A 380 -19.01 11.91 12.71
C LEU A 380 -17.92 10.90 13.06
N TYR A 381 -17.76 9.86 12.25
CA TYR A 381 -16.70 8.86 12.42
C TYR A 381 -15.31 9.49 12.27
N HIS A 382 -15.08 10.26 11.23
CA HIS A 382 -13.79 10.92 11.03
C HIS A 382 -13.51 12.03 12.05
N ASP A 383 -14.53 12.71 12.57
CA ASP A 383 -14.38 13.65 13.69
C ASP A 383 -13.91 12.93 14.96
N ALA A 384 -14.47 11.76 15.28
CA ALA A 384 -14.03 10.93 16.40
C ALA A 384 -12.59 10.40 16.20
N LYS A 385 -12.29 9.89 15.00
CA LYS A 385 -10.94 9.42 14.65
C LYS A 385 -9.92 10.56 14.68
N TYR A 386 -10.30 11.77 14.28
CA TYR A 386 -9.45 12.94 14.34
C TYR A 386 -9.14 13.35 15.78
N GLN A 387 -10.13 13.27 16.69
CA GLN A 387 -9.88 13.45 18.12
C GLN A 387 -8.83 12.46 18.64
N ILE A 388 -8.99 11.16 18.33
CA ILE A 388 -8.01 10.12 18.71
C ILE A 388 -6.63 10.43 18.13
N PHE A 389 -6.55 10.82 16.86
CA PHE A 389 -5.30 11.23 16.21
C PHE A 389 -4.58 12.36 16.97
N ARG A 390 -5.33 13.36 17.47
CA ARG A 390 -4.76 14.44 18.29
C ARG A 390 -4.30 13.94 19.65
N GLU A 391 -5.09 13.08 20.30
CA GLU A 391 -4.75 12.48 21.60
C GLU A 391 -3.49 11.62 21.54
N LEU A 392 -3.25 10.87 20.45
CA LEU A 392 -2.04 10.08 20.27
C LEU A 392 -0.77 10.93 20.32
N TYR A 393 -0.80 12.16 19.80
CA TYR A 393 0.33 13.09 19.89
C TYR A 393 0.52 13.60 21.33
N GLU A 394 -0.55 13.97 22.02
CA GLU A 394 -0.49 14.44 23.42
C GLU A 394 0.00 13.33 24.37
N GLN A 395 -0.45 12.08 24.17
CA GLN A 395 0.05 10.93 24.91
C GLN A 395 1.55 10.74 24.71
N GLN A 396 2.02 10.86 23.47
CA GLN A 396 3.45 10.80 23.17
C GLN A 396 4.24 11.91 23.90
N LEU A 397 3.74 13.14 23.98
CA LEU A 397 4.38 14.21 24.76
C LEU A 397 4.44 13.88 26.25
N SER A 398 3.33 13.37 26.80
CA SER A 398 3.25 12.93 28.20
C SER A 398 4.29 11.85 28.51
N HIS A 399 4.38 10.81 27.66
CA HIS A 399 5.36 9.72 27.84
C HIS A 399 6.81 10.23 27.82
N ARG A 400 7.13 11.19 26.94
CA ARG A 400 8.46 11.81 26.91
C ARG A 400 8.78 12.55 28.20
N SER A 401 7.81 13.28 28.76
CA SER A 401 7.97 13.99 30.03
C SER A 401 8.20 13.03 31.19
N ILE A 402 7.46 11.93 31.25
CA ILE A 402 7.63 10.88 32.28
C ILE A 402 9.05 10.31 32.22
N MET A 403 9.53 9.96 31.03
CA MET A 403 10.89 9.42 30.86
C MET A 403 11.97 10.46 31.19
N ALA A 404 11.76 11.73 30.86
CA ALA A 404 12.70 12.80 31.22
C ALA A 404 12.80 12.98 32.74
N GLN A 405 11.67 12.92 33.47
CA GLN A 405 11.65 12.99 34.93
C GLN A 405 12.30 11.77 35.60
N ALA A 406 12.15 10.58 35.01
CA ALA A 406 12.79 9.37 35.53
C ALA A 406 14.32 9.37 35.34
N LEU A 407 14.85 10.19 34.42
CA LEU A 407 16.27 10.29 34.09
C LEU A 407 16.95 11.52 34.71
N SER A 408 16.19 12.44 35.32
CA SER A 408 16.69 13.60 36.08
C SER A 408 16.92 13.24 37.54
#